data_AF-A0A8E0VN96-F1
#
_entry.id   AF-A0A8E0VN96-F1
#
_cell.length_a   1.000
_cell.length_b   1.000
_cell.length_c   1.000
_cell.angle_alpha   90.00
_cell.angle_beta   90.00
_cell.angle_gamma   90.00
#
_symmetry.space_group_name_H-M   'P 1'
#
loop_
_entity.id
_entity.type
_entity.pdbx_description
1 polymer ?
#
loop_
_entity_poly.entity_id
_entity_poly.type
_entity_poly.pdbx_seq_one_letter_code
_entity_poly.pdbx_strand_id
1 'polypeptide(L)'
;MPNNSTIDHIFQTLVWSYYNLENGFTDQAIHMVHQLVPVTRVIWDRTKNKMLPTPTRFHYVFNLRDLSRIWQGMTNVCPEIYRTKEAVFTLWQHEVRRVLSDRLVTKEDKLWFEHNFYWTVEPDFPKEMTDVIKQDPFIVDFMR
;
A
#
# COMPACT_ATOMS: atom_id res chain seq x y z
N MET A 1 4.88 -19.16 7.64
CA MET A 1 3.99 -18.17 6.99
C MET A 1 3.49 -18.78 5.69
N PRO A 2 2.30 -18.41 5.19
CA PRO A 2 1.85 -18.88 3.87
C PRO A 2 2.82 -18.43 2.77
N ASN A 3 2.84 -19.15 1.66
CA ASN A 3 3.71 -18.87 0.52
C ASN A 3 3.40 -17.49 -0.07
N ASN A 4 4.43 -16.76 -0.51
CA ASN A 4 4.30 -15.43 -1.10
C ASN A 4 3.34 -15.42 -2.30
N SER A 5 3.41 -16.44 -3.16
CA SER A 5 2.48 -16.57 -4.30
C SER A 5 1.03 -16.77 -3.87
N THR A 6 0.79 -17.46 -2.76
CA THR A 6 -0.54 -17.63 -2.18
C THR A 6 -1.07 -16.31 -1.61
N ILE A 7 -0.22 -15.54 -0.91
CA ILE A 7 -0.58 -14.22 -0.39
C ILE A 7 -0.96 -13.30 -1.55
N ASP A 8 -0.12 -13.24 -2.58
CA ASP A 8 -0.36 -12.41 -3.76
C ASP A 8 -1.67 -12.82 -4.45
N HIS A 9 -1.93 -14.11 -4.61
CA HIS A 9 -3.16 -14.61 -5.24
C HIS A 9 -4.43 -14.24 -4.45
N ILE A 10 -4.40 -14.35 -3.11
CA ILE A 10 -5.54 -13.98 -2.25
C ILE A 10 -5.88 -12.50 -2.44
N PHE A 11 -4.89 -11.61 -2.35
CA PHE A 11 -5.13 -10.18 -2.44
C PHE A 11 -5.41 -9.72 -3.88
N GLN A 12 -4.82 -10.35 -4.90
CA GLN A 12 -5.20 -10.12 -6.29
C GLN A 12 -6.66 -10.47 -6.56
N THR A 13 -7.15 -11.59 -6.02
CA THR A 13 -8.56 -12.00 -6.18
C THR A 13 -9.51 -11.01 -5.51
N LEU A 14 -9.15 -10.51 -4.32
CA LEU A 14 -9.92 -9.49 -3.60
C LEU A 14 -9.94 -8.15 -4.34
N VAL A 15 -8.79 -7.74 -4.88
CA VAL A 15 -8.70 -6.51 -5.69
C VAL A 15 -9.54 -6.64 -6.94
N TRP A 16 -9.43 -7.76 -7.68
CA TRP A 16 -10.15 -7.97 -8.94
C TRP A 16 -11.67 -7.92 -8.74
N SER A 17 -12.19 -8.47 -7.64
CA SER A 17 -13.63 -8.46 -7.37
C SER A 17 -14.19 -7.05 -7.15
N TYR A 18 -13.35 -6.10 -6.73
CA TYR A 18 -13.76 -4.72 -6.49
C TYR A 18 -13.38 -3.78 -7.65
N TYR A 19 -12.14 -3.83 -8.10
CA TYR A 19 -11.62 -3.06 -9.23
C TYR A 19 -11.94 -3.79 -10.54
N ASN A 20 -13.14 -3.55 -11.06
CA ASN A 20 -13.58 -4.07 -12.35
C ASN A 20 -14.40 -3.03 -13.12
N LEU A 21 -14.62 -3.30 -14.41
CA LEU A 21 -15.36 -2.40 -15.30
C LEU A 21 -16.83 -2.25 -14.89
N GLU A 22 -17.45 -3.28 -14.32
CA GLU A 22 -18.85 -3.27 -13.87
C GLU A 22 -19.07 -2.29 -12.71
N ASN A 23 -18.08 -2.16 -11.83
CA ASN A 23 -18.04 -1.20 -10.74
C ASN A 23 -17.61 0.22 -11.20
N GLY A 24 -17.39 0.43 -12.50
CA GLY A 24 -17.12 1.75 -13.09
C GLY A 24 -15.65 2.22 -13.04
N PHE A 25 -14.71 1.30 -12.78
CA PHE A 25 -13.28 1.59 -12.87
C PHE A 25 -12.78 1.58 -14.32
N THR A 26 -11.65 2.25 -14.58
CA THR A 26 -11.00 2.25 -15.89
C THR A 26 -9.99 1.11 -15.99
N ASP A 27 -9.65 0.65 -17.20
CA ASP A 27 -8.60 -0.36 -17.41
C ASP A 27 -7.25 0.06 -16.81
N GLN A 28 -6.94 1.36 -16.85
CA GLN A 28 -5.70 1.90 -16.27
C GLN A 28 -5.69 1.76 -14.75
N ALA A 29 -6.81 2.06 -14.09
CA ALA A 29 -6.95 1.89 -12.65
C ALA A 29 -6.83 0.40 -12.28
N ILE A 30 -7.54 -0.48 -12.98
CA ILE A 30 -7.52 -1.93 -12.74
C ILE A 30 -6.09 -2.47 -12.88
N HIS A 31 -5.43 -2.19 -14.01
CA HIS A 31 -4.05 -2.62 -14.25
C HIS A 31 -3.09 -2.13 -13.16
N MET A 32 -3.25 -0.87 -12.75
CA MET A 32 -2.43 -0.28 -11.70
C MET A 32 -2.56 -1.04 -10.37
N VAL A 33 -3.79 -1.35 -9.92
CA VAL A 33 -3.96 -2.07 -8.65
C VAL A 33 -3.35 -3.48 -8.71
N HIS A 34 -3.44 -4.16 -9.85
CA HIS A 34 -2.80 -5.47 -10.03
C HIS A 34 -1.28 -5.43 -9.85
N GLN A 35 -0.61 -4.40 -10.38
CA GLN A 35 0.83 -4.22 -10.21
C GLN A 35 1.19 -3.91 -8.74
N LEU A 36 0.31 -3.24 -8.01
CA LEU A 36 0.56 -2.83 -6.62
C LEU A 36 0.49 -3.98 -5.61
N VAL A 37 -0.23 -5.08 -5.89
CA VAL A 37 -0.34 -6.23 -4.97
C VAL A 37 1.01 -6.81 -4.56
N PRO A 38 1.86 -7.30 -5.49
CA PRO A 38 3.15 -7.87 -5.13
C PRO A 38 4.09 -6.84 -4.48
N VAL A 39 4.05 -5.58 -4.93
CA VAL A 39 4.87 -4.48 -4.39
C VAL A 39 4.52 -4.21 -2.93
N THR A 40 3.22 -4.17 -2.60
CA THR A 40 2.72 -4.00 -1.23
C THR A 40 3.21 -5.12 -0.31
N ARG A 41 3.15 -6.38 -0.79
CA ARG A 41 3.67 -7.52 -0.03
C ARG A 41 5.16 -7.39 0.26
N VAL A 42 5.96 -6.96 -0.73
CA VAL A 42 7.41 -6.78 -0.54
C VAL A 42 7.71 -5.68 0.49
N ILE A 43 7.03 -4.54 0.42
CA ILE A 43 7.19 -3.45 1.41
C ILE A 43 6.85 -3.95 2.81
N TRP A 44 5.71 -4.64 2.95
CA TRP A 44 5.26 -5.20 4.22
C TRP A 44 6.23 -6.24 4.78
N ASP A 45 6.71 -7.18 3.95
CA ASP A 45 7.63 -8.24 4.39
C ASP A 45 8.97 -7.66 4.86
N ARG A 46 9.53 -6.71 4.10
CA ARG A 46 10.75 -5.99 4.52
C ARG A 46 10.54 -5.24 5.82
N THR A 47 9.41 -4.53 5.97
CA THR A 47 9.08 -3.79 7.19
C THR A 47 8.97 -4.73 8.39
N LYS A 48 8.24 -5.83 8.23
CA LYS A 48 8.09 -6.86 9.26
C LYS A 48 9.43 -7.44 9.70
N ASN A 49 10.33 -7.75 8.77
CA ASN A 49 11.62 -8.35 9.07
C ASN A 49 12.60 -7.36 9.72
N LYS A 50 12.48 -6.06 9.42
CA LYS A 50 13.30 -5.01 10.02
C LYS A 50 12.80 -4.56 11.39
N MET A 51 11.49 -4.35 11.52
CA MET A 51 10.85 -3.72 12.67
C MET A 51 10.41 -4.76 13.69
N LEU A 52 11.39 -5.41 14.34
CA LEU A 52 11.12 -6.44 15.34
C LEU A 52 10.70 -5.82 16.68
N PRO A 53 9.77 -6.47 17.41
CA PRO A 53 9.36 -6.01 18.72
C PRO A 53 10.52 -6.09 19.71
N THR A 54 10.73 -5.00 20.43
CA THR A 54 11.69 -4.88 21.54
C THR A 54 10.97 -4.35 22.78
N PRO A 55 11.52 -4.42 24.00
CA PRO A 55 10.86 -3.86 25.18
C PRO A 55 10.42 -2.39 25.02
N THR A 56 11.22 -1.58 24.31
CA THR A 56 10.91 -0.17 24.01
C THR A 56 9.89 0.01 22.87
N ARG A 57 9.70 -1.02 22.01
CA ARG A 57 8.85 -0.99 20.80
C ARG A 57 8.02 -2.29 20.68
N PHE A 58 7.37 -2.69 21.76
CA PHE A 58 6.65 -3.97 21.83
C PHE A 58 5.43 -4.04 20.89
N HIS A 59 4.89 -2.88 20.51
CA HIS A 59 3.73 -2.75 19.62
C HIS A 59 4.09 -2.92 18.13
N TYR A 60 5.36 -3.14 17.77
CA TYR A 60 5.82 -3.40 16.40
C TYR A 60 5.54 -4.85 15.99
N VAL A 61 4.27 -5.26 16.04
CA VAL A 61 3.81 -6.60 15.66
C VAL A 61 3.12 -6.53 14.32
N PHE A 62 3.81 -6.93 13.25
CA PHE A 62 3.27 -6.96 11.88
C PHE A 62 2.80 -8.36 11.49
N ASN A 63 1.59 -8.46 10.95
CA ASN A 63 0.96 -9.71 10.53
C ASN A 63 0.07 -9.50 9.29
N LEU A 64 -0.56 -10.56 8.78
CA LEU A 64 -1.34 -10.50 7.54
C LEU A 64 -2.55 -9.55 7.61
N ARG A 65 -3.03 -9.20 8.81
CA ARG A 65 -4.08 -8.19 9.01
C ARG A 65 -3.67 -6.82 8.48
N ASP A 66 -2.38 -6.49 8.50
CA ASP A 66 -1.90 -5.21 7.97
C ASP A 66 -2.18 -5.11 6.47
N LEU A 67 -1.89 -6.17 5.71
CA LEU A 67 -2.23 -6.24 4.29
C LEU A 67 -3.75 -6.13 4.07
N SER A 68 -4.56 -6.84 4.88
CA SER A 68 -6.02 -6.70 4.81
C SER A 68 -6.49 -5.27 5.05
N ARG A 69 -5.88 -4.54 5.99
CA ARG A 69 -6.24 -3.13 6.27
C ARG A 69 -5.88 -2.20 5.13
N ILE A 70 -4.72 -2.39 4.51
CA ILE A 70 -4.30 -1.62 3.33
C ILE A 70 -5.32 -1.83 2.21
N TRP A 71 -5.65 -3.09 1.90
CA TRP A 71 -6.58 -3.41 0.82
C TRP A 71 -8.02 -3.01 1.12
N GLN A 72 -8.46 -3.08 2.37
CA GLN A 72 -9.75 -2.49 2.78
C GLN A 72 -9.78 -0.97 2.57
N GLY A 73 -8.67 -0.27 2.86
CA GLY A 73 -8.51 1.15 2.53
C GLY A 73 -8.57 1.42 1.02
N MET A 74 -8.04 0.51 0.21
CA MET A 74 -8.13 0.60 -1.24
C MET A 74 -9.53 0.28 -1.78
N THR A 75 -10.34 -0.55 -1.12
CA THR A 75 -11.69 -0.93 -1.59
C THR A 75 -12.82 -0.09 -1.01
N ASN A 76 -12.54 0.79 -0.05
CA ASN A 76 -13.54 1.67 0.55
C ASN A 76 -13.48 3.07 -0.10
N VAL A 77 -13.44 3.16 -1.44
CA VAL A 77 -13.30 4.42 -2.18
C VAL A 77 -14.27 4.52 -3.34
N CYS A 78 -14.67 5.74 -3.72
CA CYS A 78 -15.60 5.94 -4.82
C CYS A 78 -14.92 5.76 -6.19
N PRO A 79 -15.40 4.85 -7.06
CA PRO A 79 -14.85 4.64 -8.41
C PRO A 79 -14.85 5.91 -9.28
N GLU A 80 -15.74 6.86 -8.97
CA GLU A 80 -15.87 8.13 -9.69
C GLU A 80 -14.67 9.06 -9.53
N ILE A 81 -14.00 8.98 -8.38
CA ILE A 81 -12.87 9.84 -8.00
C ILE A 81 -11.55 9.19 -8.42
N TYR A 82 -11.41 7.88 -8.22
CA TYR A 82 -10.16 7.13 -8.43
C TYR A 82 -10.13 6.43 -9.80
N ARG A 83 -10.30 7.22 -10.87
CA ARG A 83 -10.35 6.72 -12.26
C ARG A 83 -8.99 6.67 -12.97
N THR A 84 -8.01 7.44 -12.50
CA THR A 84 -6.69 7.52 -13.13
C THR A 84 -5.67 6.69 -12.38
N LYS A 85 -4.62 6.24 -13.07
CA LYS A 85 -3.52 5.48 -12.45
C LYS A 85 -2.83 6.30 -11.34
N GLU A 86 -2.70 7.62 -11.53
CA GLU A 86 -2.07 8.53 -10.55
C GLU A 86 -2.91 8.67 -9.29
N ALA A 87 -4.24 8.75 -9.42
CA ALA A 87 -5.14 8.83 -8.27
C ALA A 87 -5.11 7.53 -7.45
N VAL A 88 -5.15 6.38 -8.13
CA VAL A 88 -5.05 5.06 -7.50
C VAL A 88 -3.70 4.87 -6.80
N PHE A 89 -2.59 5.25 -7.45
CA PHE A 89 -1.26 5.19 -6.86
C PHE A 89 -1.14 6.09 -5.63
N THR A 90 -1.72 7.29 -5.71
CA THR A 90 -1.74 8.27 -4.63
C THR A 90 -2.51 7.75 -3.41
N LEU A 91 -3.66 7.13 -3.64
CA LEU A 91 -4.43 6.47 -2.58
C LEU A 91 -3.63 5.33 -1.95
N TRP A 92 -3.01 4.50 -2.78
CA TRP A 92 -2.23 3.36 -2.33
C TRP A 92 -1.06 3.75 -1.42
N GLN A 93 -0.26 4.75 -1.82
CA GLN A 93 0.84 5.22 -0.97
C GLN A 93 0.35 5.72 0.38
N HIS A 94 -0.80 6.40 0.41
CA HIS A 94 -1.40 6.92 1.62
C HIS A 94 -1.83 5.77 2.55
N GLU A 95 -2.55 4.77 2.03
CA GLU A 95 -2.99 3.63 2.85
C GLU A 95 -1.81 2.79 3.36
N VAL A 96 -0.76 2.61 2.57
CA VAL A 96 0.46 1.91 3.01
C VAL A 96 1.15 2.67 4.14
N ARG A 97 1.32 3.99 4.02
CA ARG A 97 1.91 4.83 5.08
C ARG A 97 1.06 4.82 6.35
N ARG A 98 -0.25 5.00 6.21
CA ARG A 98 -1.20 4.99 7.33
C ARG A 98 -1.19 3.67 8.11
N VAL A 99 -1.07 2.53 7.42
CA VAL A 99 -1.11 1.23 8.10
C VAL A 99 0.26 0.85 8.69
N LEU A 100 1.36 1.20 8.01
CA LEU A 100 2.71 0.76 8.41
C LEU A 100 3.52 1.87 9.10
N SER A 101 3.67 3.03 8.47
CA SER A 101 4.54 4.13 8.92
C SER A 101 4.00 4.80 10.20
N ASP A 102 2.69 4.96 10.33
CA ASP A 102 2.06 5.58 11.52
C ASP A 102 2.32 4.80 12.82
N ARG A 103 2.64 3.50 12.71
CA ARG A 103 3.00 2.66 13.86
C ARG A 103 4.44 2.89 14.33
N LEU A 104 5.27 3.53 13.51
CA LEU A 104 6.67 3.78 13.82
C LEU A 104 6.79 5.03 14.67
N VAL A 105 7.60 4.95 15.74
CA VAL A 105 7.73 6.01 16.73
C VAL A 105 8.97 6.85 16.48
N THR A 106 10.11 6.22 16.19
CA THR A 106 11.39 6.93 16.06
C THR A 106 11.55 7.54 14.68
N LYS A 107 12.29 8.65 14.61
CA LYS A 107 12.58 9.31 13.34
C LYS A 107 13.40 8.40 12.43
N GLU A 108 14.33 7.63 13.00
CA GLU A 108 15.18 6.69 12.29
C GLU A 108 14.36 5.58 11.63
N ASP A 109 13.36 5.04 12.34
CA ASP A 109 12.49 3.99 11.80
C ASP A 109 11.65 4.53 10.64
N LYS A 110 11.08 5.73 10.79
CA LYS A 110 10.30 6.40 9.73
C LYS A 110 11.16 6.69 8.49
N LEU A 111 12.38 7.21 8.68
CA LEU A 111 13.31 7.45 7.58
C LEU A 111 13.71 6.15 6.87
N TRP A 112 13.95 5.08 7.62
CA TRP A 112 14.21 3.77 7.02
C TRP A 112 13.01 3.27 6.21
N PHE A 113 11.79 3.46 6.72
CA PHE A 113 10.57 3.05 6.03
C PHE A 113 10.38 3.83 4.72
N GLU A 114 10.49 5.15 4.72
CA GLU A 114 10.37 5.98 3.51
C GLU A 114 11.43 5.59 2.47
N HIS A 115 12.66 5.33 2.89
CA HIS A 115 13.70 4.82 2.02
C HIS A 115 13.31 3.45 1.43
N ASN A 116 12.93 2.49 2.27
CA ASN A 116 12.50 1.17 1.81
C ASN A 116 11.30 1.24 0.85
N PHE A 117 10.34 2.13 1.12
CA PHE A 117 9.20 2.38 0.25
C PHE A 117 9.67 2.85 -1.13
N TYR A 118 10.46 3.94 -1.18
CA TYR A 118 10.99 4.48 -2.43
C TYR A 118 11.78 3.44 -3.25
N TRP A 119 12.72 2.73 -2.62
CA TRP A 119 13.55 1.70 -3.29
C TRP A 119 12.77 0.49 -3.78
N THR A 120 11.61 0.21 -3.21
CA THR A 120 10.76 -0.89 -3.68
C THR A 120 9.91 -0.46 -4.87
N VAL A 121 9.54 0.83 -4.94
CA VAL A 121 8.62 1.37 -5.96
C VAL A 121 9.35 1.88 -7.20
N GLU A 122 10.50 2.52 -7.03
CA GLU A 122 11.29 3.10 -8.13
C GLU A 122 11.58 2.15 -9.32
N PRO A 123 11.93 0.87 -9.12
CA PRO A 123 12.24 -0.02 -10.26
C PRO A 123 11.00 -0.46 -11.05
N ASP A 124 9.82 -0.49 -10.43
CA ASP A 124 8.61 -1.07 -11.02
C ASP A 124 7.70 0.00 -11.65
N PHE A 125 7.91 1.28 -11.36
CA PHE A 125 7.04 2.37 -11.81
C PHE A 125 7.79 3.53 -12.49
N PRO A 126 7.17 4.21 -13.49
CA PRO A 126 7.74 5.39 -14.15
C PRO A 126 8.11 6.53 -13.18
N LYS A 127 9.14 7.29 -13.54
CA LYS A 127 9.67 8.39 -12.70
C LYS A 127 8.61 9.43 -12.36
N GLU A 128 7.71 9.73 -13.28
CA GLU A 128 6.64 10.71 -13.10
C GLU A 128 5.72 10.34 -11.92
N MET A 129 5.45 9.05 -11.71
CA MET A 129 4.68 8.57 -10.55
C MET A 129 5.53 8.58 -9.28
N THR A 130 6.82 8.24 -9.38
CA THR A 130 7.72 8.27 -8.20
C THR A 130 7.95 9.68 -7.65
N ASP A 131 7.81 10.74 -8.47
CA ASP A 131 7.90 12.11 -8.00
C ASP A 131 6.68 12.53 -7.15
N VAL A 132 5.52 11.92 -7.39
CA VAL A 132 4.31 12.10 -6.55
C VAL A 132 4.53 11.55 -5.14
N ILE A 133 5.42 10.56 -4.97
CA ILE A 133 5.77 10.00 -3.65
C ILE A 133 6.32 11.08 -2.71
N LYS A 134 7.01 12.08 -3.26
CA LYS A 134 7.69 13.13 -2.50
C LYS A 134 6.74 14.20 -1.96
N GLN A 135 5.51 14.25 -2.46
CA GLN A 135 4.57 15.34 -2.14
C GLN A 135 3.65 15.03 -0.95
N ASP A 136 3.74 13.83 -0.36
CA ASP A 136 2.89 13.31 0.74
C ASP A 136 1.45 13.86 0.72
N PRO A 137 0.63 13.45 -0.27
CA PRO A 137 -0.71 13.99 -0.43
C PRO A 137 -1.60 13.56 0.76
N PHE A 138 -2.02 14.55 1.55
CA PHE A 138 -3.00 14.35 2.60
C PHE A 138 -4.37 14.02 2.00
N ILE A 139 -4.75 12.74 2.01
CA ILE A 139 -6.10 12.31 1.63
C ILE A 139 -6.96 12.43 2.88
N VAL A 140 -7.75 13.51 2.94
CA VAL A 140 -8.70 13.72 4.03
C VAL A 140 -10.05 13.17 3.62
N ASP A 141 -10.40 12.00 4.16
CA ASP A 141 -11.73 11.42 4.03
C ASP A 141 -12.43 11.46 5.39
N PHE A 142 -13.31 12.45 5.58
CA PHE A 142 -14.11 12.62 6.80
C PHE A 142 -15.32 11.68 6.89
N MET A 143 -15.58 10.88 5.85
CA MET A 143 -16.80 10.07 5.72
C MET A 143 -16.55 8.56 5.96
N ARG A 144 -15.43 8.21 6.60
CA ARG A 144 -15.09 6.84 7.04
C ARG A 144 -15.27 6.61 8.53
#